data_AF-A0A935YW77-F1
#
_entry.id   AF-A0A935YW77-F1
#
_cell.length_a   1.000
_cell.length_b   1.000
_cell.length_c   1.000
_cell.angle_alpha   90.00
_cell.angle_beta   90.00
_cell.angle_gamma   90.00
#
_symmetry.space_group_name_H-M   'P 1'
#
loop_
_entity.id
_entity.type
_entity.pdbx_description
1 polymer ?
#
loop_
_entity_poly.entity_id
_entity_poly.type
_entity_poly.pdbx_seq_one_letter_code
_entity_poly.pdbx_strand_id
1 'polypeptide(L)'
;MTNSKPIWHRIIVVNVDRDLYLRTFSFYLNIVPLLYLKIFTLLEKGGIDVVAMGDFRSRLWGVIYRFFMGKRLWLLDDGIALLNFYRHEQGRLIMDPALLEREYMQIGRTYLKKNSEGRIVFKTFLTVDTVHPFSSERVDLTKTFAFAKSSSQGIDHNLVFFVGAKLIEEKIMSSNDYMNICAEVARHLPNKKIIYFPHREESNESVTNIKEFMGFEIVRPDLPLEFYVCDQRVLPGSLVGFSSAAICTIADIYPSLDVHLIELNSLNLDAEMREVFDVCHAYIKSLSNVVSIIRI
;
A
#
# COMPACT_ATOMS: atom_id res chain seq x y z
N MET A 1 -28.02 2.01 5.27
CA MET A 1 -27.17 2.97 6.01
C MET A 1 -27.10 4.23 5.19
N THR A 2 -27.51 5.36 5.74
CA THR A 2 -27.53 6.65 5.05
C THR A 2 -26.10 7.07 4.71
N ASN A 3 -25.77 7.13 3.42
CA ASN A 3 -24.50 7.66 2.89
C ASN A 3 -24.41 9.18 3.11
N SER A 4 -24.40 9.63 4.36
CA SER A 4 -23.97 11.00 4.67
C SER A 4 -22.47 11.05 4.46
N LYS A 5 -22.01 11.87 3.50
CA LYS A 5 -20.58 12.18 3.36
C LYS A 5 -20.05 12.63 4.73
N PRO A 6 -18.85 12.20 5.13
CA PRO A 6 -18.27 12.64 6.40
C PRO A 6 -18.23 14.16 6.42
N ILE A 7 -18.92 14.75 7.41
CA ILE A 7 -18.90 16.19 7.61
C ILE A 7 -17.60 16.49 8.34
N TRP A 8 -16.61 16.98 7.59
CA TRP A 8 -15.41 17.53 8.17
C TRP A 8 -15.78 18.81 8.89
N HIS A 9 -15.77 18.77 10.22
CA HIS A 9 -16.14 19.94 11.01
C HIS A 9 -15.08 21.04 10.87
N ARG A 10 -13.80 20.65 10.67
CA ARG A 10 -12.65 21.54 10.45
C ARG A 10 -11.54 20.81 9.68
N ILE A 11 -10.86 21.53 8.78
CA ILE A 11 -9.66 21.05 8.07
C ILE A 11 -8.53 22.01 8.40
N ILE A 12 -7.40 21.49 8.91
CA ILE A 12 -6.18 22.27 9.13
C ILE A 12 -5.10 21.67 8.24
N VAL A 13 -4.59 22.48 7.33
CA VAL A 13 -3.48 22.10 6.45
C VAL A 13 -2.18 22.58 7.07
N VAL A 14 -1.25 21.65 7.29
CA VAL A 14 0.10 21.95 7.77
C VAL A 14 1.08 21.59 6.67
N ASN A 15 1.72 22.61 6.08
CA ASN A 15 2.74 22.39 5.06
C ASN A 15 4.07 22.09 5.72
N VAL A 16 4.47 20.82 5.69
CA VAL A 16 5.77 20.38 6.19
C VAL A 16 6.67 20.12 4.98
N ASP A 17 7.67 20.98 4.80
CA ASP A 17 8.73 20.75 3.82
C ASP A 17 9.61 19.59 4.30
N ARG A 18 9.65 18.49 3.54
CA ARG A 18 10.43 17.29 3.86
C ARG A 18 11.93 17.50 3.68
N ASP A 19 12.35 18.43 2.82
CA ASP A 19 13.75 18.58 2.39
C ASP A 19 14.52 19.59 3.24
N LEU A 20 13.84 20.44 4.01
CA LEU A 20 14.47 21.36 4.95
C LEU A 20 14.69 20.72 6.33
N TYR A 21 15.60 19.73 6.38
CA TYR A 21 16.24 19.29 7.63
C TYR A 21 17.15 20.38 8.25
N LEU A 22 17.34 21.51 7.54
CA LEU A 22 18.11 22.65 8.03
C LEU A 22 17.23 23.59 8.86
N ARG A 23 17.49 23.50 10.18
CA ARG A 23 17.06 24.36 11.29
C ARG A 23 15.67 24.04 11.83
N THR A 24 15.70 23.41 13.01
CA THR A 24 14.72 23.31 14.11
C THR A 24 13.59 24.35 14.17
N PHE A 25 13.74 25.54 13.59
CA PHE A 25 12.78 26.65 13.65
C PHE A 25 11.47 26.41 12.87
N SER A 26 11.51 25.84 11.64
CA SER A 26 10.26 25.56 10.89
C SER A 26 9.45 24.43 11.54
N PHE A 27 10.13 23.48 12.18
CA PHE A 27 9.53 22.42 12.98
C PHE A 27 8.73 22.98 14.17
N TYR A 28 9.28 23.96 14.89
CA TYR A 28 8.55 24.61 15.99
C TYR A 28 7.33 25.41 15.49
N LEU A 29 7.36 25.96 14.28
CA LEU A 29 6.17 26.58 13.69
C LEU A 29 5.07 25.56 13.40
N ASN A 30 5.41 24.31 13.05
CA ASN A 30 4.45 23.23 12.82
C ASN A 30 3.93 22.57 14.11
N ILE A 31 4.65 22.70 15.23
CA ILE A 31 4.17 22.22 16.54
C ILE A 31 3.05 23.11 17.11
N VAL A 32 3.02 24.39 16.75
CA VAL A 32 2.04 25.37 17.24
C VAL A 32 0.61 25.03 16.77
N PRO A 33 0.35 24.71 15.48
CA PRO A 33 -0.94 24.21 15.03
C PRO A 33 -1.40 22.94 15.75
N LEU A 34 -0.48 22.03 16.08
CA LEU A 34 -0.79 20.78 16.78
C LEU A 34 -1.09 21.00 18.27
N LEU A 35 -0.35 21.90 18.93
CA LEU A 35 -0.64 22.35 20.29
C LEU A 35 -1.96 23.11 20.34
N TYR A 36 -2.23 23.97 19.36
CA TYR A 36 -3.51 24.65 19.19
C TYR A 36 -4.64 23.63 19.04
N LEU A 37 -4.51 22.62 18.17
CA LEU A 37 -5.47 21.54 18.02
C LEU A 37 -5.70 20.79 19.34
N LYS A 38 -4.64 20.44 20.07
CA LYS A 38 -4.77 19.76 21.36
C LYS A 38 -5.47 20.63 22.40
N ILE A 39 -5.05 21.88 22.57
CA ILE A 39 -5.66 22.79 23.55
C ILE A 39 -7.12 23.01 23.19
N PHE A 40 -7.41 23.28 21.91
CA PHE A 40 -8.75 23.54 21.43
C PHE A 40 -9.68 22.34 21.59
N THR A 41 -9.22 21.13 21.23
CA THR A 41 -10.00 19.89 21.41
C THR A 41 -10.17 19.47 22.87
N LEU A 42 -9.26 19.88 23.76
CA LEU A 42 -9.43 19.71 25.22
C LEU A 42 -10.41 20.74 25.82
N LEU A 43 -10.52 21.93 25.21
CA LEU A 43 -11.42 23.00 25.63
C LEU A 43 -12.85 22.83 25.07
N GLU A 44 -13.00 22.30 23.86
CA GLU A 44 -14.28 21.78 23.39
C GLU A 44 -14.62 20.53 24.22
N LYS A 45 -15.81 20.51 24.84
CA LYS A 45 -16.26 19.48 25.81
C LYS A 45 -16.21 18.02 25.33
N GLY A 46 -15.80 17.75 24.09
CA GLY A 46 -15.74 16.43 23.47
C GLY A 46 -14.40 15.70 23.55
N GLY A 47 -13.26 16.36 23.81
CA GLY A 47 -11.95 15.69 23.86
C GLY A 47 -11.55 14.94 22.56
N ILE A 48 -10.32 14.42 22.51
CA ILE A 48 -9.89 13.49 21.45
C ILE A 48 -9.94 12.07 22.01
N ASP A 49 -10.69 11.17 21.37
CA ASP A 49 -10.74 9.75 21.74
C ASP A 49 -9.80 8.88 20.91
N VAL A 50 -9.63 9.25 19.63
CA VAL A 50 -8.88 8.51 18.62
C VAL A 50 -7.99 9.46 17.83
N VAL A 51 -6.75 9.04 17.59
CA VAL A 51 -5.79 9.69 16.69
C VAL A 51 -5.47 8.71 15.56
N ALA A 52 -5.75 9.07 14.31
CA ALA A 52 -5.47 8.23 13.14
C ALA A 52 -4.32 8.79 12.29
N MET A 53 -3.39 7.95 11.82
CA MET A 53 -2.14 8.39 11.19
C MET A 53 -1.65 7.40 10.13
N GLY A 54 -1.28 7.86 8.94
CA GLY A 54 -0.78 7.00 7.85
C GLY A 54 0.73 6.81 7.79
N ASP A 55 1.52 7.86 8.03
CA ASP A 55 2.99 7.77 7.97
C ASP A 55 3.59 7.48 9.35
N PHE A 56 3.25 6.33 9.94
CA PHE A 56 3.67 5.99 11.30
C PHE A 56 5.18 5.71 11.45
N ARG A 57 5.92 5.69 10.33
CA ARG A 57 7.38 5.47 10.23
C ARG A 57 8.19 6.76 10.39
N SER A 58 7.54 7.92 10.38
CA SER A 58 8.24 9.20 10.42
C SER A 58 8.61 9.63 11.84
N ARG A 59 9.88 10.03 12.03
CA ARG A 59 10.44 10.51 13.31
C ARG A 59 9.67 11.72 13.87
N LEU A 60 9.09 12.54 13.00
CA LEU A 60 8.25 13.68 13.37
C LEU A 60 7.06 13.23 14.23
N TRP A 61 6.39 12.15 13.85
CA TRP A 61 5.26 11.60 14.60
C TRP A 61 5.70 10.98 15.93
N GLY A 62 6.95 10.52 15.99
CA GLY A 62 7.66 10.16 17.22
C GLY A 62 7.76 11.30 18.25
N VAL A 63 7.61 12.56 17.88
CA VAL A 63 7.50 13.67 18.84
C VAL A 63 6.04 13.98 19.12
N ILE A 64 5.22 13.99 18.06
CA ILE A 64 3.81 14.39 18.12
C ILE A 64 2.98 13.44 18.99
N TYR A 65 3.27 12.13 19.01
CA TYR A 65 2.52 11.16 19.80
C TYR A 65 2.43 11.56 21.29
N ARG A 66 3.47 12.23 21.81
CA ARG A 66 3.59 12.55 23.24
C ARG A 66 2.46 13.48 23.68
N PHE A 67 1.95 14.28 22.76
CA PHE A 67 0.81 15.16 23.01
C PHE A 67 -0.50 14.38 23.16
N PHE A 68 -0.61 13.18 22.61
CA PHE A 68 -1.81 12.35 22.66
C PHE A 68 -1.63 11.10 23.54
N MET A 69 -0.77 11.18 24.57
CA MET A 69 -0.65 10.14 25.59
C MET A 69 -2.01 9.82 26.23
N GLY A 70 -2.29 8.52 26.38
CA GLY A 70 -3.54 8.01 26.92
C GLY A 70 -4.71 7.90 25.93
N LYS A 71 -4.54 8.28 24.65
CA LYS A 71 -5.57 8.15 23.61
C LYS A 71 -5.45 6.85 22.82
N ARG A 72 -6.51 6.45 22.11
CA ARG A 72 -6.44 5.36 21.13
C ARG A 72 -5.74 5.86 19.87
N LEU A 73 -4.83 5.07 19.33
CA LEU A 73 -4.02 5.35 18.17
C LEU A 73 -4.36 4.35 17.06
N TRP A 74 -4.82 4.87 15.92
CA TRP A 74 -5.04 4.11 14.71
C TRP A 74 -3.89 4.37 13.75
N LEU A 75 -3.09 3.34 13.50
CA LEU A 75 -2.02 3.36 12.51
C LEU A 75 -2.63 2.85 11.21
N LEU A 76 -2.82 3.75 10.26
CA LEU A 76 -3.25 3.41 8.91
C LEU A 76 -1.99 2.93 8.16
N ASP A 77 -2.10 1.84 7.40
CA ASP A 77 -0.99 1.42 6.56
C ASP A 77 -0.78 2.36 5.36
N ASP A 78 0.42 2.29 4.80
CA ASP A 78 0.81 2.93 3.53
C ASP A 78 0.80 1.86 2.41
N GLY A 79 -0.16 0.93 2.48
CA GLY A 79 -0.18 -0.28 1.65
C GLY A 79 0.66 -1.43 2.20
N ILE A 80 1.28 -2.18 1.29
CA ILE A 80 2.08 -3.38 1.60
C ILE A 80 3.36 -3.08 2.40
N ALA A 81 3.74 -1.81 2.57
CA ALA A 81 4.92 -1.40 3.34
C ALA A 81 4.86 -1.83 4.82
N LEU A 82 3.66 -2.15 5.35
CA LEU A 82 3.51 -2.76 6.67
C LEU A 82 4.24 -4.11 6.76
N LEU A 83 4.36 -4.85 5.64
CA LEU A 83 5.05 -6.13 5.57
C LEU A 83 6.56 -6.02 5.82
N ASN A 84 7.16 -4.83 5.70
CA ASN A 84 8.58 -4.61 6.03
C ASN A 84 8.89 -4.84 7.51
N PHE A 85 7.87 -4.93 8.37
CA PHE A 85 8.01 -5.26 9.79
C PHE A 85 7.80 -6.75 10.08
N TYR A 86 7.63 -7.56 9.03
CA TYR A 86 7.37 -8.98 9.15
C TYR A 86 8.53 -9.78 8.58
N ARG A 87 8.72 -10.97 9.14
CA ARG A 87 9.58 -11.99 8.58
C ARG A 87 8.77 -13.23 8.27
N HIS A 88 9.25 -13.98 7.30
CA HIS A 88 8.68 -15.27 6.97
C HIS A 88 9.37 -16.37 7.80
N GLU A 89 8.65 -16.92 8.77
CA GLU A 89 9.11 -18.02 9.62
C GLU A 89 8.14 -19.19 9.52
N GLN A 90 8.65 -20.37 9.11
CA GLN A 90 7.89 -21.62 9.06
C GLN A 90 6.56 -21.52 8.26
N GLY A 91 6.52 -20.75 7.17
CA GLY A 91 5.32 -20.60 6.36
C GLY A 91 4.32 -19.57 6.89
N ARG A 92 4.71 -18.76 7.89
CA ARG A 92 3.89 -17.72 8.49
C ARG A 92 4.61 -16.38 8.49
N LEU A 93 3.84 -15.31 8.41
CA LEU A 93 4.34 -13.96 8.58
C LEU A 93 4.28 -13.59 10.06
N ILE A 94 5.44 -13.31 10.64
CA ILE A 94 5.57 -12.94 12.05
C ILE A 94 6.14 -11.54 12.12
N MET A 95 5.43 -10.64 12.81
CA MET A 95 5.93 -9.29 13.06
C MET A 95 7.19 -9.36 13.94
N ASP A 96 8.31 -8.81 13.46
CA ASP A 96 9.59 -8.75 14.18
C ASP A 96 9.67 -7.43 14.99
N PRO A 97 9.62 -7.48 16.34
CA PRO A 97 9.78 -6.30 17.17
C PRO A 97 11.11 -5.57 16.95
N ALA A 98 12.18 -6.27 16.58
CA ALA A 98 13.47 -5.65 16.32
C ALA A 98 13.43 -4.75 15.07
N LEU A 99 12.62 -5.10 14.06
CA LEU A 99 12.41 -4.26 12.87
C LEU A 99 11.59 -3.02 13.21
N LEU A 100 10.66 -3.10 14.17
CA LEU A 100 9.99 -1.92 14.70
C LEU A 100 11.00 -0.99 15.41
N GLU A 101 11.97 -1.54 16.14
CA GLU A 101 12.95 -0.74 16.88
C GLU A 101 14.03 -0.08 16.01
N ARG A 102 14.24 -0.53 14.76
CA ARG A 102 15.19 0.08 13.81
C ARG A 102 14.64 1.42 13.31
N GLU A 103 15.04 2.52 13.96
CA GLU A 103 14.93 3.94 13.57
C GLU A 103 13.57 4.56 13.17
N TYR A 104 12.60 3.79 12.67
CA TYR A 104 11.35 4.26 12.05
C TYR A 104 10.16 4.30 13.02
N MET A 105 10.15 3.45 14.06
CA MET A 105 9.10 3.50 15.11
C MET A 105 9.61 4.11 16.40
N GLN A 106 10.27 5.27 16.34
CA GLN A 106 10.38 6.13 17.52
C GLN A 106 9.01 6.73 17.94
N ILE A 107 7.90 6.03 17.70
CA ILE A 107 6.74 6.02 18.60
C ILE A 107 7.33 5.66 19.95
N GLY A 108 7.72 6.69 20.68
CA GLY A 108 8.88 6.62 21.55
C GLY A 108 8.69 5.46 22.51
N ARG A 109 9.76 4.72 22.77
CA ARG A 109 9.78 3.62 23.73
C ARG A 109 8.98 3.94 25.00
N THR A 110 8.96 5.20 25.43
CA THR A 110 8.12 5.76 26.50
C THR A 110 6.60 5.66 26.27
N TYR A 111 6.06 5.91 25.07
CA TYR A 111 4.66 5.67 24.72
C TYR A 111 4.29 4.21 24.85
N LEU A 112 5.06 3.35 24.18
CA LEU A 112 4.78 1.91 24.11
C LEU A 112 4.88 1.27 25.51
N LYS A 113 5.82 1.75 26.33
CA LYS A 113 5.96 1.31 27.73
C LYS A 113 4.87 1.83 28.68
N LYS A 114 4.25 2.99 28.39
CA LYS A 114 3.27 3.63 29.30
C LYS A 114 1.81 3.44 28.90
N ASN A 115 1.52 3.12 27.64
CA ASN A 115 0.19 2.75 27.17
C ASN A 115 0.07 1.22 27.11
N SER A 116 -0.13 0.60 28.27
CA SER A 116 -0.48 -0.81 28.39
C SER A 116 -1.97 -1.01 28.06
N GLU A 117 -2.25 -2.02 27.23
CA GLU A 117 -3.55 -2.59 26.83
C GLU A 117 -4.34 -1.89 25.70
N GLY A 118 -4.24 -2.44 24.48
CA GLY A 118 -5.28 -2.36 23.44
C GLY A 118 -5.52 -1.01 22.77
N ARG A 119 -4.60 -0.05 22.95
CA ARG A 119 -4.79 1.32 22.44
C ARG A 119 -4.08 1.61 21.13
N ILE A 120 -3.27 0.72 20.60
CA ILE A 120 -2.62 0.89 19.28
C ILE A 120 -3.18 -0.16 18.33
N VAL A 121 -3.90 0.31 17.32
CA VAL A 121 -4.61 -0.51 16.34
C VAL A 121 -4.05 -0.22 14.96
N PHE A 122 -3.45 -1.21 14.31
CA PHE A 122 -3.17 -1.16 12.88
C PHE A 122 -4.48 -1.35 12.12
N LYS A 123 -4.94 -0.31 11.44
CA LYS A 123 -6.06 -0.37 10.49
C LYS A 123 -5.45 -0.71 9.13
N THR A 124 -5.55 -1.97 8.73
CA THR A 124 -4.89 -2.47 7.52
C THR A 124 -5.81 -3.38 6.73
N PHE A 125 -5.66 -3.45 5.41
CA PHE A 125 -6.37 -4.48 4.63
C PHE A 125 -5.68 -5.84 4.67
N LEU A 126 -4.44 -5.90 5.17
CA LEU A 126 -3.65 -7.11 5.21
C LEU A 126 -4.15 -8.09 6.28
N THR A 127 -4.05 -9.38 6.00
CA THR A 127 -4.32 -10.45 6.98
C THR A 127 -3.01 -10.80 7.68
N VAL A 128 -2.72 -10.09 8.76
CA VAL A 128 -1.45 -10.19 9.47
C VAL A 128 -1.63 -10.22 10.98
N ASP A 129 -0.81 -11.04 11.63
CA ASP A 129 -0.76 -11.16 13.08
C ASP A 129 0.12 -10.06 13.69
N THR A 130 -0.28 -9.49 14.81
CA THR A 130 0.49 -8.47 15.52
C THR A 130 1.00 -8.98 16.86
N VAL A 131 2.06 -8.35 17.36
CA VAL A 131 2.58 -8.60 18.71
C VAL A 131 2.14 -7.51 19.68
N HIS A 132 1.99 -7.85 20.97
CA HIS A 132 1.70 -6.87 22.00
C HIS A 132 2.78 -5.75 22.03
N PRO A 133 2.41 -4.45 22.20
CA PRO A 133 1.09 -3.91 22.54
C PRO A 133 0.18 -3.59 21.36
N PHE A 134 0.56 -4.01 20.15
CA PHE A 134 -0.21 -3.75 18.93
C PHE A 134 -1.36 -4.74 18.78
N SER A 135 -2.43 -4.25 18.19
CA SER A 135 -3.53 -5.05 17.65
C SER A 135 -3.71 -4.69 16.18
N SER A 136 -4.21 -5.61 15.36
CA SER A 136 -4.66 -5.33 14.00
C SER A 136 -6.18 -5.39 13.92
N GLU A 137 -6.75 -4.51 13.11
CA GLU A 137 -8.13 -4.61 12.66
C GLU A 137 -8.13 -4.57 11.13
N ARG A 138 -8.62 -5.66 10.54
CA ARG A 138 -8.66 -5.79 9.09
C ARG A 138 -9.78 -4.95 8.50
N VAL A 139 -9.42 -4.08 7.56
CA VAL A 139 -10.34 -3.30 6.74
C VAL A 139 -10.80 -4.16 5.57
N ASP A 140 -12.11 -4.41 5.50
CA ASP A 140 -12.74 -5.14 4.39
C ASP A 140 -12.79 -4.24 3.15
N LEU A 141 -11.89 -4.47 2.20
CA LEU A 141 -11.80 -3.65 0.99
C LEU A 141 -12.99 -3.84 0.06
N THR A 142 -13.59 -5.04 0.00
CA THR A 142 -14.80 -5.28 -0.79
C THR A 142 -15.93 -4.37 -0.33
N LYS A 143 -16.16 -4.24 0.99
CA LYS A 143 -17.15 -3.31 1.54
C LYS A 143 -16.72 -1.85 1.41
N THR A 144 -15.46 -1.55 1.67
CA THR A 144 -14.94 -0.17 1.64
C THR A 144 -15.06 0.43 0.24
N PHE A 145 -14.78 -0.34 -0.81
CA PHE A 145 -14.87 0.13 -2.20
C PHE A 145 -16.25 -0.05 -2.82
N ALA A 146 -17.23 -0.64 -2.12
CA ALA A 146 -18.56 -0.92 -2.68
C ALA A 146 -19.26 0.33 -3.24
N PHE A 147 -19.02 1.51 -2.64
CA PHE A 147 -19.61 2.78 -3.11
C PHE A 147 -18.96 3.30 -4.41
N ALA A 148 -17.71 2.91 -4.68
CA ALA A 148 -16.96 3.35 -5.85
C ALA A 148 -17.18 2.41 -7.04
N LYS A 149 -17.65 1.18 -6.80
CA LYS A 149 -17.94 0.21 -7.87
C LYS A 149 -19.09 0.70 -8.75
N SER A 150 -18.91 0.59 -10.05
CA SER A 150 -19.96 0.82 -11.04
C SER A 150 -21.17 -0.08 -10.74
N SER A 151 -22.38 0.44 -10.96
CA SER A 151 -23.63 -0.27 -10.63
C SER A 151 -23.83 -1.60 -11.37
N SER A 152 -23.10 -1.80 -12.48
CA SER A 152 -23.14 -3.01 -13.29
C SER A 152 -21.76 -3.28 -13.88
N GLN A 153 -21.03 -4.22 -13.27
CA GLN A 153 -19.73 -4.67 -13.76
C GLN A 153 -19.87 -6.08 -14.34
N GLY A 154 -19.52 -6.25 -15.61
CA GLY A 154 -19.36 -7.56 -16.25
C GLY A 154 -17.89 -7.98 -16.28
N ILE A 155 -17.63 -9.29 -16.37
CA ILE A 155 -16.28 -9.83 -16.54
C ILE A 155 -16.08 -10.22 -18.01
N ASP A 156 -15.02 -9.71 -18.64
CA ASP A 156 -14.56 -10.18 -19.94
C ASP A 156 -13.37 -11.13 -19.75
N HIS A 157 -13.64 -12.43 -19.86
CA HIS A 157 -12.60 -13.45 -19.72
C HIS A 157 -11.49 -13.38 -20.78
N ASN A 158 -11.67 -12.63 -21.87
CA ASN A 158 -10.64 -12.42 -22.89
C ASN A 158 -9.78 -11.18 -22.63
N LEU A 159 -10.10 -10.40 -21.60
CA LEU A 159 -9.37 -9.21 -21.20
C LEU A 159 -8.45 -9.49 -20.01
N VAL A 160 -7.22 -9.00 -20.11
CA VAL A 160 -6.18 -9.10 -19.08
C VAL A 160 -5.70 -7.70 -18.73
N PHE A 161 -5.65 -7.38 -17.44
CA PHE A 161 -4.99 -6.17 -16.95
C PHE A 161 -3.59 -6.54 -16.48
N PHE A 162 -2.57 -5.94 -17.10
CA PHE A 162 -1.18 -6.10 -16.71
C PHE A 162 -0.70 -4.85 -15.96
N VAL A 163 -0.48 -4.99 -14.66
CA VAL A 163 0.05 -3.94 -13.79
C VAL A 163 1.57 -3.90 -13.87
N GLY A 164 2.11 -2.81 -14.40
CA GLY A 164 3.53 -2.55 -14.55
C GLY A 164 4.25 -2.23 -13.23
N ALA A 165 5.58 -2.20 -13.30
CA ALA A 165 6.46 -1.82 -12.21
C ALA A 165 7.66 -1.02 -12.72
N LYS A 166 8.14 -0.07 -11.92
CA LYS A 166 9.28 0.80 -12.21
C LYS A 166 10.67 0.13 -12.09
N LEU A 167 10.78 -1.14 -12.47
CA LEU A 167 12.00 -1.94 -12.24
C LEU A 167 13.18 -1.47 -13.10
N ILE A 168 12.92 -0.93 -14.28
CA ILE A 168 13.94 -0.35 -15.16
C ILE A 168 14.46 0.96 -14.55
N GLU A 169 13.55 1.83 -14.14
CA GLU A 169 13.86 3.14 -13.57
C GLU A 169 14.62 3.03 -12.23
N GLU A 170 14.30 2.02 -11.43
CA GLU A 170 15.01 1.67 -10.19
C GLU A 170 16.30 0.88 -10.44
N LYS A 171 16.66 0.61 -11.71
CA LYS A 171 17.85 -0.17 -12.11
C LYS A 171 17.91 -1.58 -11.50
N ILE A 172 16.75 -2.13 -11.15
CA ILE A 172 16.60 -3.51 -10.67
C ILE A 172 16.80 -4.48 -11.83
N MET A 173 16.45 -4.07 -13.07
CA MET A 173 16.67 -4.88 -14.26
C MET A 173 16.86 -4.04 -15.53
N SER A 174 17.36 -4.68 -16.59
CA SER A 174 17.51 -4.02 -17.89
C SER A 174 16.17 -3.90 -18.63
N SER A 175 16.07 -2.94 -19.55
CA SER A 175 14.91 -2.81 -20.44
C SER A 175 14.66 -4.11 -21.23
N ASN A 176 15.72 -4.77 -21.71
CA ASN A 176 15.60 -6.03 -22.46
C ASN A 176 15.01 -7.16 -21.60
N ASP A 177 15.41 -7.26 -20.32
CA ASP A 177 14.85 -8.25 -19.41
C ASP A 177 13.36 -7.99 -19.15
N TYR A 178 12.98 -6.72 -18.95
CA TYR A 178 11.58 -6.36 -18.77
C TYR A 178 10.72 -6.64 -20.02
N MET A 179 11.28 -6.42 -21.22
CA MET A 179 10.62 -6.79 -22.48
C MET A 179 10.44 -8.30 -22.63
N ASN A 180 11.44 -9.09 -22.24
CA ASN A 180 11.30 -10.55 -22.19
C ASN A 180 10.17 -10.96 -21.24
N ILE A 181 10.06 -10.32 -20.07
CA ILE A 181 8.95 -10.55 -19.14
C ILE A 181 7.60 -10.29 -19.80
N CYS A 182 7.47 -9.17 -20.50
CA CYS A 182 6.23 -8.85 -21.21
C CYS A 182 5.89 -9.92 -22.26
N ALA A 183 6.89 -10.45 -22.97
CA ALA A 183 6.72 -11.54 -23.93
C ALA A 183 6.32 -12.85 -23.26
N GLU A 184 6.89 -13.19 -22.09
CA GLU A 184 6.49 -14.34 -21.29
C GLU A 184 5.02 -14.24 -20.86
N VAL A 185 4.59 -13.06 -20.39
CA VAL A 185 3.19 -12.79 -20.00
C VAL A 185 2.26 -13.02 -21.19
N ALA A 186 2.57 -12.47 -22.37
CA ALA A 186 1.76 -12.65 -23.57
C ALA A 186 1.68 -14.12 -24.01
N ARG A 187 2.76 -14.90 -23.83
CA ARG A 187 2.77 -16.33 -24.14
C ARG A 187 1.99 -17.17 -23.14
N HIS A 188 2.02 -16.80 -21.85
CA HIS A 188 1.26 -17.46 -20.80
C HIS A 188 -0.25 -17.24 -20.93
N LEU A 189 -0.66 -16.13 -21.55
CA LEU A 189 -2.05 -15.72 -21.74
C LEU A 189 -2.39 -15.56 -23.23
N PRO A 190 -2.33 -16.66 -24.03
CA PRO A 190 -2.49 -16.58 -25.47
C PRO A 190 -3.91 -16.17 -25.85
N ASN A 191 -4.03 -15.41 -26.94
CA ASN A 191 -5.30 -14.92 -27.51
C ASN A 191 -6.11 -14.03 -26.55
N LYS A 192 -5.47 -13.44 -25.54
CA LYS A 192 -6.08 -12.44 -24.66
C LYS A 192 -5.72 -11.03 -25.11
N LYS A 193 -6.68 -10.11 -24.96
CA LYS A 193 -6.42 -8.67 -25.08
C LYS A 193 -5.74 -8.20 -23.80
N ILE A 194 -4.51 -7.70 -23.90
CA ILE A 194 -3.74 -7.20 -22.76
C ILE A 194 -3.80 -5.67 -22.75
N ILE A 195 -4.28 -5.11 -21.63
CA ILE A 195 -4.16 -3.70 -21.30
C ILE A 195 -3.07 -3.57 -20.24
N TYR A 196 -1.99 -2.88 -20.58
CA TYR A 196 -0.89 -2.55 -19.70
C TYR A 196 -1.17 -1.24 -18.97
N PHE A 197 -1.03 -1.28 -17.64
CA PHE A 197 -1.14 -0.16 -16.74
C PHE A 197 0.26 0.16 -16.21
N PRO A 198 0.98 1.11 -16.82
CA PRO A 198 2.30 1.47 -16.34
C PRO A 198 2.23 2.00 -14.91
N HIS A 199 3.25 1.69 -14.13
CA HIS A 199 3.49 2.36 -12.87
C HIS A 199 3.62 3.88 -13.10
N ARG A 200 3.14 4.69 -12.16
CA ARG A 200 3.13 6.16 -12.26
C ARG A 200 4.51 6.79 -12.50
N GLU A 201 5.55 6.11 -12.07
CA GLU A 201 6.96 6.52 -12.19
C GLU A 201 7.70 5.81 -13.35
N GLU A 202 7.05 4.91 -14.10
CA GLU A 202 7.65 4.39 -15.33
C GLU A 202 7.79 5.51 -16.37
N SER A 203 8.95 5.56 -17.03
CA SER A 203 9.24 6.60 -18.01
C SER A 203 8.40 6.45 -19.27
N ASN A 204 8.20 7.55 -19.99
CA ASN A 204 7.48 7.52 -21.28
C ASN A 204 8.22 6.69 -22.32
N GLU A 205 9.55 6.63 -22.26
CA GLU A 205 10.38 5.81 -23.14
C GLU A 205 10.12 4.31 -22.92
N SER A 206 10.22 3.83 -21.67
CA SER A 206 9.91 2.44 -21.31
C SER A 206 8.52 2.01 -21.79
N VAL A 207 7.52 2.86 -21.56
CA VAL A 207 6.13 2.56 -21.94
C VAL A 207 5.92 2.57 -23.45
N THR A 208 6.58 3.47 -24.17
CA THR A 208 6.51 3.52 -25.64
C THR A 208 7.11 2.25 -26.23
N ASN A 209 8.25 1.80 -25.71
CA ASN A 209 8.86 0.53 -26.13
C ASN A 209 7.91 -0.65 -25.89
N ILE A 210 7.32 -0.77 -24.70
CA ILE A 210 6.34 -1.84 -24.40
C ILE A 210 5.19 -1.82 -25.41
N LYS A 211 4.63 -0.66 -25.70
CA LYS A 211 3.54 -0.50 -26.67
C LYS A 211 3.95 -0.97 -28.07
N GLU A 212 5.11 -0.52 -28.56
CA GLU A 212 5.56 -0.79 -29.93
C GLU A 212 5.97 -2.25 -30.13
N PHE A 213 6.71 -2.83 -29.19
CA PHE A 213 7.22 -4.20 -29.30
C PHE A 213 6.19 -5.26 -28.93
N MET A 214 5.29 -4.99 -27.97
CA MET A 214 4.31 -5.97 -27.53
C MET A 214 2.92 -5.79 -28.15
N GLY A 215 2.63 -4.60 -28.70
CA GLY A 215 1.30 -4.27 -29.20
C GLY A 215 0.24 -4.17 -28.10
N PHE A 216 0.62 -4.02 -26.83
CA PHE A 216 -0.31 -3.86 -25.72
C PHE A 216 -1.06 -2.52 -25.82
N GLU A 217 -2.31 -2.53 -25.40
CA GLU A 217 -3.03 -1.28 -25.14
C GLU A 217 -2.45 -0.67 -23.85
N ILE A 218 -2.13 0.63 -23.86
CA ILE A 218 -1.56 1.31 -22.71
C ILE A 218 -2.62 2.23 -22.09
N VAL A 219 -2.86 2.10 -20.79
CA VAL A 219 -3.73 3.00 -20.04
C VAL A 219 -2.99 3.57 -18.83
N ARG A 220 -2.90 4.91 -18.75
CA ARG A 220 -2.39 5.63 -17.57
C ARG A 220 -3.57 6.36 -16.91
N PRO A 221 -4.17 5.79 -15.86
CA PRO A 221 -5.29 6.44 -15.18
C PRO A 221 -4.81 7.65 -14.36
N ASP A 222 -5.63 8.69 -14.29
CA ASP A 222 -5.40 9.85 -13.42
C ASP A 222 -5.70 9.54 -11.93
N LEU A 223 -6.39 8.42 -11.69
CA LEU A 223 -6.74 7.91 -10.37
C LEU A 223 -5.87 6.70 -10.00
N PRO A 224 -5.72 6.37 -8.69
CA PRO A 224 -5.18 5.08 -8.30
C PRO A 224 -5.92 3.94 -9.00
N LEU A 225 -5.18 2.89 -9.36
CA LEU A 225 -5.68 1.83 -10.23
C LEU A 225 -6.94 1.15 -9.65
N GLU A 226 -7.02 1.00 -8.33
CA GLU A 226 -8.17 0.46 -7.61
C GLU A 226 -9.45 1.24 -7.91
N PHE A 227 -9.38 2.58 -7.88
CA PHE A 227 -10.52 3.44 -8.19
C PHE A 227 -10.85 3.40 -9.67
N TYR A 228 -9.84 3.39 -10.54
CA TYR A 228 -10.05 3.24 -11.97
C TYR A 228 -10.82 1.95 -12.30
N VAL A 229 -10.40 0.82 -11.73
CA VAL A 229 -11.04 -0.50 -11.90
C VAL A 229 -12.46 -0.49 -11.34
N CYS A 230 -12.70 0.17 -10.19
CA CYS A 230 -14.05 0.33 -9.64
C CYS A 230 -15.00 1.10 -10.57
N ASP A 231 -14.50 2.11 -11.29
CA ASP A 231 -15.32 2.90 -12.21
C ASP A 231 -15.63 2.17 -13.53
N GLN A 232 -14.87 1.11 -13.88
CA GLN A 232 -15.08 0.38 -15.12
C GLN A 232 -16.35 -0.47 -15.09
N ARG A 233 -17.07 -0.50 -16.23
CA ARG A 233 -18.21 -1.42 -16.44
C ARG A 233 -17.78 -2.82 -16.86
N VAL A 234 -16.57 -2.97 -17.39
CA VAL A 234 -16.01 -4.26 -17.82
C VAL A 234 -14.71 -4.48 -17.05
N LEU A 235 -14.67 -5.57 -16.29
CA LEU A 235 -13.51 -6.04 -15.56
C LEU A 235 -12.77 -7.08 -16.40
N PRO A 236 -11.45 -7.22 -16.23
CA PRO A 236 -10.71 -8.29 -16.88
C PRO A 236 -11.13 -9.64 -16.29
N GLY A 237 -10.92 -10.73 -17.04
CA GLY A 237 -10.96 -12.07 -16.48
C GLY A 237 -9.78 -12.35 -15.56
N SER A 238 -8.64 -11.71 -15.87
CA SER A 238 -7.39 -11.96 -15.16
C SER A 238 -6.58 -10.68 -14.95
N LEU A 239 -5.92 -10.63 -13.79
CA LEU A 239 -4.99 -9.58 -13.39
C LEU A 239 -3.59 -10.19 -13.36
N VAL A 240 -2.62 -9.56 -14.02
CA VAL A 240 -1.22 -9.99 -14.02
C VAL A 240 -0.31 -8.86 -13.59
N GLY A 241 0.76 -9.18 -12.87
CA GLY A 241 1.77 -8.20 -12.50
C GLY A 241 2.77 -8.71 -11.48
N PHE A 242 3.68 -7.82 -11.10
CA PHE A 242 4.62 -8.06 -10.00
C PHE A 242 3.94 -7.94 -8.63
N SER A 243 4.64 -8.35 -7.57
CA SER A 243 4.19 -8.19 -6.19
C SER A 243 4.09 -6.72 -5.79
N SER A 244 2.96 -6.09 -6.11
CA SER A 244 2.67 -4.67 -5.87
C SER A 244 1.44 -4.48 -4.98
N ALA A 245 1.33 -3.29 -4.38
CA ALA A 245 0.17 -2.93 -3.57
C ALA A 245 -1.14 -2.98 -4.39
N ALA A 246 -1.12 -2.49 -5.63
CA ALA A 246 -2.29 -2.46 -6.50
C ALA A 246 -2.82 -3.86 -6.85
N ILE A 247 -1.92 -4.82 -7.10
CA ILE A 247 -2.34 -6.23 -7.31
C ILE A 247 -3.02 -6.75 -6.05
N CYS A 248 -2.42 -6.52 -4.88
CA CYS A 248 -2.95 -6.98 -3.61
C CYS A 248 -4.33 -6.38 -3.28
N THR A 249 -4.50 -5.07 -3.47
CA THR A 249 -5.75 -4.37 -3.17
C THR A 249 -6.85 -4.75 -4.16
N ILE A 250 -6.56 -4.81 -5.47
CA ILE A 250 -7.54 -5.21 -6.49
C ILE A 250 -7.98 -6.66 -6.26
N ALA A 251 -7.05 -7.55 -5.93
CA ALA A 251 -7.35 -8.94 -5.59
C ALA A 251 -8.32 -9.06 -4.40
N ASP A 252 -8.17 -8.22 -3.37
CA ASP A 252 -9.06 -8.22 -2.20
C ASP A 252 -10.40 -7.50 -2.46
N ILE A 253 -10.42 -6.48 -3.31
CA ILE A 253 -11.65 -5.81 -3.75
C ILE A 253 -12.48 -6.73 -4.67
N TYR A 254 -11.82 -7.57 -5.47
CA TYR A 254 -12.45 -8.53 -6.39
C TYR A 254 -11.91 -9.95 -6.22
N PRO A 255 -12.36 -10.68 -5.18
CA PRO A 255 -11.87 -12.04 -4.91
C PRO A 255 -12.13 -13.08 -6.02
N SER A 256 -12.99 -12.75 -7.00
CA SER A 256 -13.31 -13.61 -8.15
C SER A 256 -12.40 -13.41 -9.36
N LEU A 257 -11.48 -12.43 -9.33
CA LEU A 257 -10.53 -12.23 -10.43
C LEU A 257 -9.36 -13.19 -10.29
N ASP A 258 -9.01 -13.85 -11.39
CA ASP A 258 -7.82 -14.69 -11.46
C ASP A 258 -6.55 -13.81 -11.43
N VAL A 259 -5.66 -14.07 -10.48
CA VAL A 259 -4.41 -13.33 -10.33
C VAL A 259 -3.23 -14.18 -10.79
N HIS A 260 -2.42 -13.66 -11.70
CA HIS A 260 -1.17 -14.24 -12.17
C HIS A 260 0.00 -13.38 -11.65
N LEU A 261 0.85 -13.96 -10.81
CA LEU A 261 2.00 -13.23 -10.28
C LEU A 261 3.24 -13.48 -11.11
N ILE A 262 3.99 -12.43 -11.39
CA ILE A 262 5.33 -12.52 -11.98
C ILE A 262 6.33 -12.70 -10.84
N GLU A 263 7.05 -13.82 -10.85
CA GLU A 263 8.12 -14.12 -9.90
C GLU A 263 9.45 -13.61 -10.47
N LEU A 264 10.00 -12.56 -9.85
CA LEU A 264 11.32 -12.06 -10.19
C LEU A 264 12.38 -12.98 -9.61
N ASN A 265 13.42 -13.29 -10.39
CA ASN A 265 14.63 -13.87 -9.84
C ASN A 265 15.30 -12.83 -8.93
N SER A 266 15.17 -13.02 -7.62
CA SER A 266 15.59 -12.05 -6.59
C SER A 266 17.11 -11.87 -6.49
N LEU A 267 17.89 -12.60 -7.29
CA LEU A 267 19.36 -12.53 -7.33
C LEU A 267 19.91 -11.12 -7.62
N ASN A 268 19.17 -10.28 -8.36
CA ASN A 268 19.59 -8.91 -8.69
C ASN A 268 19.23 -7.88 -7.60
N LEU A 269 18.50 -8.27 -6.56
CA LEU A 269 18.19 -7.41 -5.43
C LEU A 269 19.31 -7.50 -4.39
N ASP A 270 19.64 -6.37 -3.77
CA ASP A 270 20.43 -6.37 -2.55
C ASP A 270 19.70 -7.12 -1.42
N ALA A 271 20.43 -7.45 -0.36
CA ALA A 271 19.90 -8.31 0.70
C ALA A 271 18.67 -7.72 1.41
N GLU A 272 18.61 -6.39 1.58
CA GLU A 272 17.51 -5.72 2.27
C GLU A 272 16.27 -5.65 1.37
N MET A 273 16.44 -5.25 0.10
CA MET A 273 15.38 -5.24 -0.89
C MET A 273 14.82 -6.65 -1.12
N ARG A 274 15.68 -7.66 -1.10
CA ARG A 274 15.28 -9.07 -1.25
C ARG A 274 14.39 -9.53 -0.11
N GLU A 275 14.77 -9.27 1.15
CA GLU A 275 13.95 -9.67 2.31
C GLU A 275 12.55 -9.03 2.23
N VAL A 276 12.47 -7.74 1.91
CA VAL A 276 11.20 -7.03 1.75
C VAL A 276 10.38 -7.60 0.59
N PHE A 277 11.01 -7.82 -0.56
CA PHE A 277 10.35 -8.37 -1.74
C PHE A 277 9.82 -9.77 -1.48
N ASP A 278 10.61 -10.65 -0.88
CA ASP A 278 10.24 -12.03 -0.58
C ASP A 278 9.05 -12.10 0.38
N VAL A 279 9.02 -11.24 1.40
CA VAL A 279 7.88 -11.16 2.34
C VAL A 279 6.62 -10.68 1.62
N CYS A 280 6.72 -9.64 0.78
CA CYS A 280 5.59 -9.15 -0.01
C CYS A 280 5.09 -10.22 -0.99
N HIS A 281 6.01 -10.88 -1.69
CA HIS A 281 5.72 -11.93 -2.65
C HIS A 281 5.03 -13.13 -1.97
N ALA A 282 5.55 -13.57 -0.82
CA ALA A 282 4.96 -14.65 -0.03
C ALA A 282 3.53 -14.31 0.44
N TYR A 283 3.30 -13.08 0.90
CA TYR A 283 1.95 -12.63 1.27
C TYR A 283 0.98 -12.69 0.09
N ILE A 284 1.33 -12.06 -1.04
CA ILE A 284 0.42 -11.99 -2.19
C ILE A 284 0.16 -13.38 -2.76
N LYS A 285 1.19 -14.24 -2.82
CA LYS A 285 1.06 -15.65 -3.21
C LYS A 285 0.11 -16.46 -2.32
N SER A 286 -0.09 -16.06 -1.07
CA SER A 286 -1.03 -16.70 -0.15
C SER A 286 -2.50 -16.31 -0.39
N LEU A 287 -2.76 -15.29 -1.22
CA LEU A 287 -4.12 -14.89 -1.56
C LEU A 287 -4.81 -15.99 -2.36
N SER A 288 -6.08 -16.28 -2.02
CA SER A 288 -6.82 -17.43 -2.56
C SER A 288 -7.11 -17.36 -4.05
N ASN A 289 -7.03 -16.19 -4.65
CA ASN A 289 -7.30 -15.94 -6.06
C ASN A 289 -6.03 -15.86 -6.92
N VAL A 290 -4.85 -16.13 -6.35
CA VAL A 290 -3.64 -16.36 -7.14
C VAL A 290 -3.70 -17.75 -7.76
N VAL A 291 -3.86 -17.79 -9.08
CA VAL A 291 -4.06 -19.04 -9.83
C VAL A 291 -2.80 -19.55 -10.51
N SER A 292 -1.84 -18.67 -10.82
CA SER A 292 -0.54 -19.10 -11.36
C SER A 292 0.59 -18.14 -11.00
N ILE A 293 1.81 -18.67 -11.14
CA ILE A 293 3.06 -17.93 -10.99
C ILE A 293 3.82 -18.06 -12.31
N ILE A 294 4.11 -16.93 -12.93
CA ILE A 294 4.92 -16.82 -14.14
C ILE A 294 6.36 -16.66 -13.69
N ARG A 295 7.15 -17.72 -13.85
CA ARG A 295 8.57 -17.77 -13.47
C ARG A 295 9.43 -17.33 -14.63
N ILE A 296 10.37 -16.43 -14.37
CA ILE A 296 11.21 -15.79 -15.38
C ILE A 296 12.67 -15.80 -14.92
#